data_AF-A0A830BTR3-F1
#
_entry.id   AF-A0A830BTR3-F1
#
_cell.length_a   1.000
_cell.length_b   1.000
_cell.length_c   1.000
_cell.angle_alpha   90.00
_cell.angle_beta   90.00
_cell.angle_gamma   90.00
#
_symmetry.space_group_name_H-M   'P 1'
#
loop_
_entity.id
_entity.type
_entity.pdbx_description
1 polymer ?
#
loop_
_entity_poly.entity_id
_entity_poly.type
_entity_poly.pdbx_seq_one_letter_code
_entity_poly.pdbx_strand_id
1 'polypeptide(L)'
;MASFRCRLFPFGSPLSLQSTKVGHSGLDEGFRRNILRKFSSIVTTEQRVLKLEVDEGNQNLEDEIAKIQHVLNSLKERFLKIPVALQGIPKTDPKGIYVNKNVRLDNIQVYGFDYDYTLAHYSANLQSLIYDLAKEYLVNELRYPDSCLEFKYDNSFPIRGLYYDKSKGCLIKLDFFGSIEPEGCYFGRRKLSRSEIDDLYGTRHIGRDQARGLVGLMDFFCFSEHNLS
;
A
#
# COMPACT_ATOMS: atom_id res chain seq x y z
N MET A 1 -43.24 5.54 12.46
CA MET A 1 -42.30 6.67 12.57
C MET A 1 -41.76 6.71 13.99
N ALA A 2 -40.53 6.26 14.21
CA ALA A 2 -39.89 6.28 15.51
C ALA A 2 -38.43 6.72 15.34
N SER A 3 -38.12 7.85 15.96
CA SER A 3 -36.85 8.55 15.96
C SER A 3 -35.90 7.91 16.97
N PHE A 4 -34.73 7.44 16.53
CA PHE A 4 -33.67 7.00 17.42
C PHE A 4 -32.68 8.14 17.65
N ARG A 5 -32.79 8.76 18.84
CA ARG A 5 -31.80 9.69 19.41
C ARG A 5 -30.58 8.90 19.89
N CYS A 6 -29.43 9.11 19.26
CA CYS A 6 -28.14 8.67 19.79
C CYS A 6 -27.77 9.49 21.05
N ARG A 7 -27.57 8.81 22.18
CA ARG A 7 -27.02 9.40 23.40
C ARG A 7 -25.49 9.32 23.34
N LEU A 8 -24.85 10.49 23.37
CA LEU A 8 -23.41 10.64 23.61
C LEU A 8 -23.12 10.52 25.12
N PHE A 9 -22.06 9.80 25.48
CA PHE A 9 -21.42 9.93 26.80
C PHE A 9 -19.90 10.15 26.67
N PRO A 10 -19.28 10.91 27.59
CA PRO A 10 -17.93 11.46 27.43
C PRO A 10 -16.87 10.73 28.27
N PHE A 11 -15.70 10.53 27.70
CA PHE A 11 -14.42 10.27 28.37
C PHE A 11 -13.36 10.88 27.43
N GLY A 12 -12.39 11.69 27.80
CA GLY A 12 -11.58 11.85 29.01
C GLY A 12 -10.25 12.38 28.47
N SER A 13 -9.76 13.50 28.99
CA SER A 13 -8.66 14.30 28.45
C SER A 13 -7.30 13.58 28.48
N PRO A 14 -6.36 13.86 27.54
CA PRO A 14 -4.95 13.64 27.77
C PRO A 14 -4.18 14.94 28.03
N LEU A 15 -3.25 14.78 28.97
CA LEU A 15 -2.38 15.75 29.59
C LEU A 15 -1.39 16.41 28.60
N SER A 16 -1.13 17.69 28.87
CA SER A 16 -0.05 18.50 28.30
C SER A 16 1.31 18.00 28.78
N LEU A 17 2.23 17.74 27.84
CA LEU A 17 3.66 17.67 28.14
C LEU A 17 4.39 18.71 27.28
N GLN A 18 4.92 19.73 27.96
CA GLN A 18 5.78 20.76 27.40
C GLN A 18 7.18 20.17 27.16
N SER A 19 7.74 20.38 25.96
CA SER A 19 9.16 20.13 25.71
C SER A 19 9.90 21.45 25.58
N THR A 20 10.89 21.61 26.44
CA THR A 20 11.77 22.75 26.63
C THR A 20 12.62 23.08 25.41
N LYS A 21 12.77 24.37 25.12
CA LYS A 21 13.78 24.94 24.22
C LYS A 21 15.14 24.92 24.91
N VAL A 22 16.17 24.42 24.22
CA VAL A 22 17.57 24.77 24.49
C VAL A 22 18.22 25.07 23.14
N GLY A 23 18.67 26.31 22.97
CA GLY A 23 19.53 26.71 21.86
C GLY A 23 20.99 26.59 22.28
N HIS A 24 21.85 26.22 21.34
CA HIS A 24 23.23 26.68 21.29
C HIS A 24 23.73 26.67 19.84
N SER A 25 24.46 27.74 19.54
CA SER A 25 25.13 28.15 18.32
C SER A 25 26.33 27.27 17.94
N GLY A 26 26.65 27.21 16.64
CA GLY A 26 27.98 26.77 16.18
C GLY A 26 28.00 26.36 14.71
N LEU A 27 28.63 27.21 13.89
CA LEU A 27 28.95 26.99 12.48
C LEU A 27 29.94 25.83 12.30
N ASP A 28 29.72 24.97 11.30
CA ASP A 28 30.83 24.56 10.43
C ASP A 28 30.33 24.07 9.06
N GLU A 29 31.02 24.50 8.01
CA GLU A 29 30.76 24.25 6.60
C GLU A 29 31.25 22.85 6.19
N GLY A 30 30.55 22.16 5.28
CA GLY A 30 31.05 20.86 4.82
C GLY A 30 30.14 20.06 3.88
N PHE A 31 29.97 20.55 2.65
CA PHE A 31 29.94 19.74 1.42
C PHE A 31 29.03 18.48 1.38
N ARG A 32 27.70 18.68 1.29
CA ARG A 32 26.74 17.62 0.89
C ARG A 32 26.53 17.57 -0.62
N ARG A 33 27.11 16.57 -1.29
CA ARG A 33 26.71 16.15 -2.65
C ARG A 33 25.38 15.41 -2.59
N ASN A 34 24.28 16.13 -2.85
CA ASN A 34 22.96 15.55 -3.11
C ASN A 34 22.85 15.13 -4.59
N ILE A 35 22.96 13.84 -4.87
CA ILE A 35 22.55 13.27 -6.17
C ILE A 35 21.04 13.04 -6.09
N LEU A 36 20.26 14.08 -6.38
CA LEU A 36 18.82 14.00 -6.59
C LEU A 36 18.57 13.60 -8.05
N ARG A 37 18.36 12.30 -8.28
CA ARG A 37 17.78 11.81 -9.54
C ARG A 37 16.32 12.26 -9.61
N LYS A 38 16.07 13.41 -10.23
CA LYS A 38 14.74 13.80 -10.70
C LYS A 38 14.43 13.03 -11.98
N PHE A 39 13.46 12.12 -11.92
CA PHE A 39 12.70 11.69 -13.09
C PHE A 39 11.60 12.74 -13.31
N SER A 40 11.72 13.55 -14.37
CA SER A 40 10.61 14.36 -14.88
C SER A 40 9.95 13.60 -16.02
N SER A 41 8.85 12.93 -15.70
CA SER A 41 7.88 12.45 -16.67
C SER A 41 6.95 13.58 -17.10
N ILE A 42 6.64 13.62 -18.39
CA ILE A 42 5.60 14.41 -19.08
C ILE A 42 6.04 15.85 -19.40
N VAL A 43 6.63 16.02 -20.59
CA VAL A 43 6.54 17.27 -21.35
C VAL A 43 5.68 16.99 -22.57
N THR A 44 4.57 17.70 -22.59
CA THR A 44 3.53 17.75 -23.61
C THR A 44 4.08 17.90 -25.03
N THR A 45 3.62 17.02 -25.90
CA THR A 45 3.63 17.19 -27.36
C THR A 45 2.82 18.42 -27.72
N GLU A 46 3.47 19.57 -27.84
CA GLU A 46 3.17 20.67 -28.76
C GLU A 46 4.14 21.82 -28.47
N GLN A 47 4.63 22.46 -29.54
CA GLN A 47 5.53 23.63 -29.54
C GLN A 47 7.03 23.37 -29.33
N ARG A 48 7.70 22.91 -30.40
CA ARG A 48 8.90 23.62 -30.91
C ARG A 48 9.17 23.30 -32.38
N VAL A 49 8.15 23.45 -33.23
CA VAL A 49 8.42 23.76 -34.64
C VAL A 49 8.71 25.25 -34.66
N LEU A 50 9.97 25.65 -34.81
CA LEU A 50 10.37 26.91 -35.47
C LEU A 50 11.89 26.91 -35.69
N LYS A 51 12.25 26.78 -36.97
CA LYS A 51 13.43 27.31 -37.67
C LYS A 51 14.79 27.00 -37.07
N LEU A 52 15.46 26.02 -37.66
CA LEU A 52 16.90 26.11 -37.90
C LEU A 52 17.12 26.14 -39.40
N GLU A 53 17.77 27.20 -39.82
CA GLU A 53 18.12 27.53 -41.18
C GLU A 53 19.06 26.46 -41.76
N VAL A 54 18.96 26.28 -43.07
CA VAL A 54 19.75 25.36 -43.87
C VAL A 54 21.22 25.74 -43.74
N ASP A 55 22.03 24.88 -43.13
CA ASP A 55 23.49 24.92 -43.24
C ASP A 55 24.04 23.49 -43.32
N GLU A 56 25.03 23.30 -44.18
CA GLU A 56 25.49 22.00 -44.69
C GLU A 56 26.20 21.14 -43.62
N GLY A 57 25.41 20.49 -42.76
CA GLY A 57 25.87 19.48 -41.79
C GLY A 57 24.87 18.33 -41.54
N ASN A 58 23.86 18.21 -42.39
CA ASN A 58 22.62 17.46 -42.12
C ASN A 58 22.78 15.92 -42.17
N GLN A 59 23.79 15.41 -42.89
CA GLN A 59 24.05 13.97 -42.96
C GLN A 59 24.53 13.40 -41.61
N ASN A 60 25.36 14.14 -40.87
CA ASN A 60 25.94 13.64 -39.63
C ASN A 60 24.90 13.55 -38.50
N LEU A 61 23.94 14.47 -38.47
CA LEU A 61 22.86 14.48 -37.48
C LEU A 61 21.81 13.39 -37.77
N GLU A 62 21.44 13.21 -39.04
CA GLU A 62 20.56 12.11 -39.47
C GLU A 62 21.21 10.74 -39.24
N ASP A 63 22.52 10.62 -39.49
CA ASP A 63 23.31 9.42 -39.19
C ASP A 63 23.37 9.12 -37.69
N GLU A 64 23.51 10.14 -36.84
CA GLU A 64 23.46 9.97 -35.39
C GLU A 64 22.07 9.53 -34.90
N ILE A 65 20.99 10.11 -35.44
CA ILE A 65 19.62 9.69 -35.12
C ILE A 65 19.39 8.24 -35.56
N ALA A 66 19.85 7.86 -36.75
CA ALA A 66 19.76 6.49 -37.25
C ALA A 66 20.54 5.50 -36.38
N LYS A 67 21.75 5.87 -35.92
CA LYS A 67 22.54 5.06 -34.97
C LYS A 67 21.82 4.89 -33.64
N ILE A 68 21.24 5.95 -33.08
CA ILE A 68 20.49 5.88 -31.81
C ILE A 68 19.25 5.00 -31.96
N GLN A 69 18.49 5.15 -33.05
CA GLN A 69 17.33 4.31 -33.33
C GLN A 69 17.72 2.84 -33.50
N HIS A 70 18.84 2.58 -34.18
CA HIS A 70 19.36 1.22 -34.33
C HIS A 70 19.74 0.62 -32.98
N VAL A 71 20.48 1.34 -32.13
CA VAL A 71 20.86 0.89 -30.78
C VAL A 71 19.61 0.63 -29.94
N LEU A 72 18.63 1.54 -29.97
CA LEU A 72 17.36 1.39 -29.27
C LEU A 72 16.63 0.11 -29.70
N ASN A 73 16.52 -0.12 -31.01
CA ASN A 73 15.84 -1.31 -31.53
C ASN A 73 16.61 -2.59 -31.20
N SER A 74 17.95 -2.58 -31.28
CA SER A 74 18.78 -3.71 -30.84
C SER A 74 18.65 -3.99 -29.34
N LEU A 75 18.49 -2.96 -28.51
CA LEU A 75 18.22 -3.12 -27.08
C LEU A 75 16.81 -3.63 -26.80
N LYS A 76 15.79 -3.18 -27.55
CA LYS A 76 14.41 -3.72 -27.47
C LYS A 76 14.38 -5.21 -27.80
N GLU A 77 15.06 -5.63 -28.86
CA GLU A 77 15.16 -7.04 -29.24
C GLU A 77 15.88 -7.88 -28.18
N ARG A 78 16.95 -7.35 -27.57
CA ARG A 78 17.63 -8.01 -26.45
C ARG A 78 16.77 -8.05 -25.18
N PHE A 79 15.98 -7.01 -24.94
CA PHE A 79 15.04 -6.94 -23.83
C PHE A 79 13.84 -7.85 -24.03
N LEU A 80 13.43 -8.15 -25.27
CA LEU A 80 12.43 -9.18 -25.55
C LEU A 80 13.01 -10.59 -25.42
N LYS A 81 14.31 -10.76 -25.71
CA LYS A 81 15.10 -11.96 -25.44
C LYS A 81 15.60 -12.00 -24.00
N ILE A 82 14.74 -11.66 -23.03
CA ILE A 82 14.98 -12.01 -21.64
C ILE A 82 15.28 -13.51 -21.62
N PRO A 83 16.45 -13.96 -21.14
CA PRO A 83 16.75 -15.38 -21.13
C PRO A 83 15.64 -16.09 -20.37
N VAL A 84 15.11 -17.17 -20.96
CA VAL A 84 14.12 -18.09 -20.35
C VAL A 84 14.59 -18.54 -18.94
N ALA A 85 15.89 -18.47 -18.67
CA ALA A 85 16.47 -18.64 -17.34
C ALA A 85 15.89 -17.70 -16.27
N LEU A 86 15.53 -16.44 -16.60
CA LEU A 86 14.91 -15.50 -15.66
C LEU A 86 13.44 -15.85 -15.33
N GLN A 87 12.75 -16.62 -16.18
CA GLN A 87 11.40 -17.16 -15.87
C GLN A 87 11.46 -18.31 -14.85
N GLY A 88 12.58 -19.03 -14.77
CA GLY A 88 12.79 -20.15 -13.85
C GLY A 88 13.46 -19.78 -12.53
N ILE A 89 13.94 -18.55 -12.36
CA ILE A 89 14.46 -18.09 -11.07
C ILE A 89 13.27 -17.88 -10.14
N PRO A 90 13.21 -18.55 -8.98
CA PRO A 90 12.20 -18.22 -7.98
C PRO A 90 12.36 -16.74 -7.64
N LYS A 91 11.31 -15.96 -7.92
CA LYS A 91 11.27 -14.49 -7.75
C LYS A 91 11.61 -14.08 -6.31
N THR A 92 11.44 -15.00 -5.37
CA THR A 92 11.72 -14.87 -3.96
C THR A 92 12.28 -16.19 -3.40
N ASP A 93 13.39 -16.12 -2.66
CA ASP A 93 13.92 -17.23 -1.88
C ASP A 93 13.17 -17.29 -0.54
N PRO A 94 12.47 -18.39 -0.20
CA PRO A 94 11.76 -18.53 1.07
C PRO A 94 12.66 -18.45 2.31
N LYS A 95 13.98 -18.60 2.16
CA LYS A 95 14.98 -18.40 3.22
C LYS A 95 15.80 -17.11 3.05
N GLY A 96 15.49 -16.31 2.02
CA GLY A 96 16.19 -15.08 1.71
C GLY A 96 15.91 -13.99 2.75
N ILE A 97 16.96 -13.29 3.18
CA ILE A 97 16.84 -12.09 4.01
C ILE A 97 16.88 -10.87 3.11
N TYR A 98 15.80 -10.09 3.10
CA TYR A 98 15.64 -8.90 2.27
C TYR A 98 15.95 -7.62 3.04
N VAL A 99 16.64 -6.67 2.39
CA VAL A 99 17.15 -5.47 3.03
C VAL A 99 16.53 -4.22 2.41
N ASN A 100 15.78 -3.46 3.22
CA ASN A 100 15.26 -2.14 2.83
C ASN A 100 16.23 -1.01 3.18
N LYS A 101 17.01 -1.17 4.25
CA LYS A 101 18.00 -0.20 4.75
C LYS A 101 19.23 -0.94 5.26
N ASN A 102 20.41 -0.36 5.09
CA ASN A 102 21.66 -0.95 5.60
C ASN A 102 21.65 -0.98 7.13
N VAL A 103 21.94 -2.15 7.71
CA VAL A 103 22.06 -2.37 9.15
C VAL A 103 23.35 -3.16 9.42
N ARG A 104 24.14 -2.73 10.41
CA ARG A 104 25.34 -3.43 10.86
C ARG A 104 24.99 -4.32 12.05
N LEU A 105 24.86 -5.62 11.82
CA LEU A 105 24.49 -6.58 12.86
C LEU A 105 25.56 -6.68 13.97
N ASP A 106 26.83 -6.42 13.65
CA ASP A 106 27.94 -6.41 14.63
C ASP A 106 27.74 -5.39 15.76
N ASN A 107 26.97 -4.32 15.50
CA ASN A 107 26.71 -3.27 16.49
C ASN A 107 25.49 -3.59 17.37
N ILE A 108 24.76 -4.68 17.11
CA ILE A 108 23.54 -5.05 17.83
C ILE A 108 23.87 -6.09 18.90
N GLN A 109 23.64 -5.74 20.16
CA GLN A 109 23.94 -6.61 21.31
C GLN A 109 22.72 -7.42 21.79
N VAL A 110 21.51 -6.91 21.56
CA VAL A 110 20.27 -7.50 22.06
C VAL A 110 19.30 -7.71 20.91
N TYR A 111 18.72 -8.92 20.86
CA TYR A 111 17.71 -9.29 19.88
C TYR A 111 16.40 -9.57 20.61
N GLY A 112 15.40 -8.72 20.36
CA GLY A 112 14.04 -8.95 20.82
C GLY A 112 13.24 -9.67 19.73
N PHE A 113 12.49 -10.69 20.13
CA PHE A 113 11.58 -11.42 19.24
C PHE A 113 10.15 -11.21 19.73
N ASP A 114 9.26 -10.91 18.80
CA ASP A 114 7.82 -11.05 19.04
C ASP A 114 7.46 -12.55 19.13
N TYR A 115 6.35 -12.88 19.78
CA TYR A 115 5.96 -14.28 19.98
C TYR A 115 5.06 -14.77 18.84
N ASP A 116 3.90 -14.15 18.67
CA ASP A 116 2.85 -14.60 17.77
C ASP A 116 3.22 -14.35 16.30
N TYR A 117 3.11 -15.38 15.46
CA TYR A 117 3.50 -15.33 14.04
C TYR A 117 4.97 -14.99 13.76
N THR A 118 5.81 -14.86 14.80
CA THR A 118 7.27 -14.69 14.70
C THR A 118 8.00 -15.95 15.19
N LEU A 119 7.81 -16.32 16.46
CA LEU A 119 8.34 -17.57 17.02
C LEU A 119 7.29 -18.69 16.91
N ALA A 120 6.06 -18.40 17.34
CA ALA A 120 4.94 -19.31 17.29
C ALA A 120 4.27 -19.26 15.90
N HIS A 121 4.40 -20.35 15.14
CA HIS A 121 3.75 -20.50 13.86
C HIS A 121 2.40 -21.21 14.03
N TYR A 122 1.32 -20.48 13.78
CA TYR A 122 -0.03 -21.03 13.85
C TYR A 122 -0.45 -21.69 12.54
N SER A 123 -1.26 -22.74 12.63
CA SER A 123 -1.88 -23.37 11.47
C SER A 123 -3.02 -22.50 10.93
N ALA A 124 -3.43 -22.76 9.68
CA ALA A 124 -4.56 -22.06 9.05
C ALA A 124 -5.88 -22.23 9.83
N ASN A 125 -5.99 -23.29 10.63
CA ASN A 125 -7.19 -23.59 11.43
C ASN A 125 -7.45 -22.54 12.52
N LEU A 126 -6.42 -21.82 12.98
CA LEU A 126 -6.58 -20.77 13.99
C LEU A 126 -7.54 -19.69 13.51
N GLN A 127 -7.45 -19.30 12.23
CA GLN A 127 -8.30 -18.24 11.67
C GLN A 127 -9.77 -18.66 11.62
N SER A 128 -10.04 -19.90 11.22
CA SER A 128 -11.40 -20.46 11.26
C SER A 128 -11.94 -20.50 12.69
N LEU A 129 -11.12 -20.89 13.67
CA LEU A 129 -11.52 -20.92 15.08
C LEU A 129 -11.87 -19.52 15.60
N ILE A 130 -11.02 -18.53 15.33
CA ILE A 130 -11.28 -17.14 15.74
C ILE A 130 -12.58 -16.64 15.11
N TYR A 131 -12.81 -16.93 13.82
CA TYR A 131 -14.04 -16.57 13.12
C TYR A 131 -15.28 -17.21 13.77
N ASP A 132 -15.22 -18.50 14.09
CA ASP A 132 -16.32 -19.23 14.70
C ASP A 132 -16.64 -18.72 16.11
N LEU A 133 -15.62 -18.41 16.91
CA LEU A 133 -15.81 -17.80 18.23
C LEU A 133 -16.37 -16.38 18.13
N ALA A 134 -15.92 -15.59 17.15
CA ALA A 134 -16.41 -14.23 16.94
C ALA A 134 -17.89 -14.20 16.54
N LYS A 135 -18.32 -15.04 15.59
CA LYS A 135 -19.74 -15.10 15.19
C LYS A 135 -20.65 -15.57 16.34
N GLU A 136 -20.20 -16.53 17.15
CA GLU A 136 -20.92 -16.99 18.34
C GLU A 136 -21.10 -15.84 19.34
N TYR A 137 -20.04 -15.07 19.59
CA TYR A 137 -20.10 -13.89 20.45
C TYR A 137 -21.07 -12.82 19.92
N LEU A 138 -21.04 -12.53 18.61
CA LEU A 138 -21.94 -11.54 17.99
C LEU A 138 -23.42 -11.93 18.17
N VAL A 139 -23.77 -13.20 18.02
CA VAL A 139 -25.15 -13.67 18.14
C VAL A 139 -25.59 -13.77 19.61
N ASN A 140 -24.76 -14.38 20.46
CA ASN A 140 -25.12 -14.65 21.85
C ASN A 140 -25.13 -13.39 22.71
N GLU A 141 -24.07 -12.58 22.62
CA GLU A 141 -23.86 -11.43 23.50
C GLU A 141 -24.39 -10.12 22.87
N LEU A 142 -24.14 -9.90 21.58
CA LEU A 142 -24.57 -8.67 20.89
C LEU A 142 -25.94 -8.78 20.22
N ARG A 143 -26.60 -9.96 20.30
CA ARG A 143 -27.96 -10.21 19.78
C ARG A 143 -28.11 -9.94 18.28
N TYR A 144 -27.09 -10.27 17.51
CA TYR A 144 -27.19 -10.31 16.04
C TYR A 144 -28.11 -11.46 15.61
N PRO A 145 -28.69 -11.42 14.39
CA PRO A 145 -29.57 -12.47 13.90
C PRO A 145 -28.90 -13.85 13.88
N ASP A 146 -29.64 -14.89 14.25
CA ASP A 146 -29.13 -16.28 14.30
C ASP A 146 -28.62 -16.78 12.94
N SER A 147 -29.11 -16.20 11.82
CA SER A 147 -28.62 -16.48 10.47
C SER A 147 -27.12 -16.26 10.31
N CYS A 148 -26.50 -15.42 11.14
CA CYS A 148 -25.05 -15.17 11.11
C CYS A 148 -24.22 -16.41 11.47
N LEU A 149 -24.77 -17.39 12.20
CA LEU A 149 -24.05 -18.63 12.55
C LEU A 149 -23.81 -19.55 11.34
N GLU A 150 -24.62 -19.40 10.28
CA GLU A 150 -24.52 -20.20 9.05
C GLU A 150 -23.31 -19.80 8.20
N PHE A 151 -22.73 -18.62 8.44
CA PHE A 151 -21.59 -18.14 7.68
C PHE A 151 -20.35 -19.00 7.93
N LYS A 152 -19.61 -19.23 6.85
CA LYS A 152 -18.37 -19.99 6.83
C LYS A 152 -17.21 -19.09 6.48
N TYR A 153 -16.11 -19.32 7.19
CA TYR A 153 -14.86 -18.65 6.93
C TYR A 153 -14.29 -19.05 5.55
N ASP A 154 -13.92 -18.06 4.75
CA ASP A 154 -13.30 -18.25 3.43
C ASP A 154 -11.84 -17.78 3.48
N ASN A 155 -10.92 -18.73 3.34
CA ASN A 155 -9.48 -18.47 3.33
C ASN A 155 -8.99 -17.72 2.09
N SER A 156 -9.78 -17.69 1.01
CA SER A 156 -9.36 -17.09 -0.27
C SER A 156 -9.65 -15.59 -0.35
N PHE A 157 -10.56 -15.09 0.48
CA PHE A 157 -11.01 -13.71 0.47
C PHE A 157 -10.08 -12.71 1.20
N PRO A 158 -9.61 -12.98 2.44
CA PRO A 158 -8.88 -11.98 3.21
C PRO A 158 -7.46 -11.82 2.66
N ILE A 159 -7.07 -10.57 2.44
CA ILE A 159 -5.71 -10.19 2.06
C ILE A 159 -5.19 -9.22 3.11
N ARG A 160 -3.93 -9.38 3.51
CA ARG A 160 -3.29 -8.45 4.45
C ARG A 160 -3.19 -7.04 3.87
N GLY A 161 -3.37 -6.06 4.75
CA GLY A 161 -3.10 -4.65 4.44
C GLY A 161 -4.29 -3.94 3.81
N LEU A 162 -5.50 -4.47 4.00
CA LEU A 162 -6.73 -3.78 3.66
C LEU A 162 -7.09 -2.77 4.75
N TYR A 163 -7.90 -1.81 4.36
CA TYR A 163 -8.46 -0.78 5.23
C TYR A 163 -9.98 -0.93 5.25
N TYR A 164 -10.57 -0.93 6.44
CA TYR A 164 -12.01 -0.94 6.61
C TYR A 164 -12.54 0.48 6.87
N ASP A 165 -13.41 0.95 5.98
CA ASP A 165 -14.14 2.20 6.15
C ASP A 165 -15.43 1.93 6.93
N LYS A 166 -15.44 2.24 8.24
CA LYS A 166 -16.61 2.09 9.11
C LYS A 166 -17.80 2.96 8.69
N SER A 167 -17.55 4.07 8.01
CA SER A 167 -18.62 5.00 7.60
C SER A 167 -19.38 4.51 6.39
N LYS A 168 -18.69 3.81 5.47
CA LYS A 168 -19.26 3.31 4.21
C LYS A 168 -19.40 1.78 4.16
N GLY A 169 -18.88 1.06 5.16
CA GLY A 169 -18.88 -0.40 5.19
C GLY A 169 -18.04 -1.04 4.07
N CYS A 170 -16.98 -0.37 3.63
CA CYS A 170 -16.16 -0.83 2.51
C CYS A 170 -14.79 -1.33 2.97
N LEU A 171 -14.31 -2.40 2.34
CA LEU A 171 -12.92 -2.88 2.42
C LEU A 171 -12.13 -2.33 1.24
N ILE A 172 -11.02 -1.66 1.52
CA ILE A 172 -10.26 -0.88 0.54
C ILE A 172 -8.79 -1.30 0.59
N LYS A 173 -8.22 -1.58 -0.58
CA LYS A 173 -6.77 -1.68 -0.77
C LYS A 173 -6.23 -0.36 -1.29
N LEU A 174 -5.27 0.19 -0.57
CA LEU A 174 -4.59 1.42 -0.95
C LEU A 174 -3.23 1.11 -1.58
N ASP A 175 -2.89 1.86 -2.62
CA ASP A 175 -1.55 1.93 -3.18
C ASP A 175 -0.62 2.75 -2.27
N PHE A 176 0.69 2.73 -2.54
CA PHE A 176 1.72 3.48 -1.84
C PHE A 176 1.42 4.99 -1.74
N PHE A 177 0.73 5.56 -2.74
CA PHE A 177 0.33 6.96 -2.76
C PHE A 177 -0.98 7.26 -2.00
N GLY A 178 -1.58 6.28 -1.34
CA GLY A 178 -2.86 6.44 -0.64
C GLY A 178 -4.07 6.51 -1.57
N SER A 179 -3.95 5.99 -2.78
CA SER A 179 -5.05 5.91 -3.74
C SER A 179 -5.67 4.52 -3.75
N ILE A 180 -6.99 4.44 -3.89
CA ILE A 180 -7.74 3.18 -3.99
C ILE A 180 -7.27 2.42 -5.22
N GLU A 181 -6.81 1.18 -5.03
CA GLU A 181 -6.46 0.30 -6.13
C GLU A 181 -7.73 -0.03 -6.94
N PRO A 182 -7.71 0.05 -8.29
CA PRO A 182 -8.94 -0.04 -9.10
C PRO A 182 -9.77 -1.30 -8.85
N GLU A 183 -9.09 -2.39 -8.50
CA GLU A 183 -9.67 -3.72 -8.29
C GLU A 183 -9.69 -4.11 -6.80
N GLY A 184 -9.35 -3.19 -5.90
CA GLY A 184 -9.12 -3.45 -4.48
C GLY A 184 -10.20 -2.91 -3.56
N CYS A 185 -11.39 -2.58 -4.07
CA CYS A 185 -12.49 -2.04 -3.27
C CYS A 185 -13.68 -2.99 -3.26
N TYR A 186 -14.17 -3.31 -2.06
CA TYR A 186 -15.23 -4.28 -1.82
C TYR A 186 -16.26 -3.70 -0.83
N PHE A 187 -17.53 -3.97 -1.09
CA PHE A 187 -18.62 -3.76 -0.15
C PHE A 187 -19.13 -5.13 0.32
N GLY A 188 -18.83 -5.49 1.56
CA GLY A 188 -18.86 -6.89 2.02
C GLY A 188 -18.03 -7.77 1.08
N ARG A 189 -18.65 -8.79 0.49
CA ARG A 189 -18.02 -9.68 -0.52
C ARG A 189 -18.15 -9.22 -1.97
N ARG A 190 -18.90 -8.15 -2.23
CA ARG A 190 -19.13 -7.66 -3.59
C ARG A 190 -18.06 -6.66 -3.97
N LYS A 191 -17.34 -6.96 -5.05
CA LYS A 191 -16.39 -6.02 -5.63
C LYS A 191 -17.11 -4.81 -6.22
N LEU A 192 -16.59 -3.62 -5.94
CA LEU A 192 -17.13 -2.37 -6.47
C LEU A 192 -16.48 -2.03 -7.83
N SER A 193 -17.28 -1.49 -8.73
CA SER A 193 -16.83 -0.92 -10.00
C SER A 193 -16.21 0.47 -9.80
N ARG A 194 -15.43 0.93 -10.79
CA ARG A 194 -14.78 2.25 -10.72
C ARG A 194 -15.78 3.39 -10.56
N SER A 195 -16.91 3.34 -11.28
CA SER A 195 -17.97 4.35 -11.16
C SER A 195 -18.55 4.39 -9.76
N GLU A 196 -18.83 3.23 -9.13
CA GLU A 196 -19.33 3.18 -7.76
C GLU A 196 -18.31 3.73 -6.75
N ILE A 197 -17.02 3.48 -6.97
CA ILE A 197 -15.95 4.04 -6.13
C ILE A 197 -15.91 5.56 -6.26
N ASP A 198 -15.99 6.07 -7.49
CA ASP A 198 -16.00 7.51 -7.74
C ASP A 198 -17.26 8.17 -7.17
N ASP A 199 -18.41 7.50 -7.20
CA ASP A 199 -19.65 8.00 -6.56
C ASP A 199 -19.54 8.01 -5.02
N LEU A 200 -18.93 6.98 -4.43
CA LEU A 200 -18.79 6.85 -2.97
C LEU A 200 -17.73 7.77 -2.39
N TYR A 201 -16.57 7.89 -3.05
CA TYR A 201 -15.39 8.59 -2.54
C TYR A 201 -15.14 9.93 -3.24
N GLY A 202 -15.84 10.22 -4.35
CA GLY A 202 -15.65 11.40 -5.20
C GLY A 202 -14.38 11.32 -6.03
N THR A 203 -13.28 10.92 -5.40
CA THR A 203 -11.98 10.68 -6.03
C THR A 203 -11.37 9.40 -5.49
N ARG A 204 -10.51 8.78 -6.28
CA ARG A 204 -9.75 7.59 -5.85
C ARG A 204 -8.68 7.90 -4.80
N HIS A 205 -8.29 9.16 -4.61
CA HIS A 205 -7.25 9.51 -3.65
C HIS A 205 -7.86 9.70 -2.27
N ILE A 206 -7.38 8.95 -1.28
CA ILE A 206 -7.82 9.11 0.10
C ILE A 206 -6.93 10.16 0.77
N GLY A 207 -7.52 11.31 1.09
CA GLY A 207 -6.83 12.38 1.82
C GLY A 207 -6.45 11.95 3.25
N ARG A 208 -5.50 12.67 3.85
CA ARG A 208 -4.99 12.36 5.21
C ARG A 208 -6.09 12.31 6.27
N ASP A 209 -7.05 13.22 6.22
CA ASP A 209 -8.12 13.27 7.22
C ASP A 209 -9.09 12.09 7.07
N GLN A 210 -9.36 11.68 5.84
CA GLN A 210 -10.17 10.50 5.56
C GLN A 210 -9.44 9.22 5.95
N ALA A 211 -8.13 9.13 5.68
CA ALA A 211 -7.30 7.99 6.06
C ALA A 211 -7.29 7.75 7.58
N ARG A 212 -7.43 8.80 8.40
CA ARG A 212 -7.54 8.66 9.87
C ARG A 212 -8.81 7.98 10.34
N GLY A 213 -9.88 8.02 9.54
CA GLY A 213 -11.14 7.34 9.83
C GLY A 213 -11.12 5.85 9.47
N LEU A 214 -10.15 5.43 8.66
CA LEU A 214 -10.01 4.05 8.21
C LEU A 214 -9.37 3.18 9.30
N VAL A 215 -9.88 1.97 9.46
CA VAL A 215 -9.28 0.96 10.34
C VAL A 215 -8.33 0.11 9.50
N GLY A 216 -7.03 0.16 9.80
CA GLY A 216 -6.04 -0.65 9.12
C GLY A 216 -6.05 -2.08 9.63
N LEU A 217 -6.30 -3.04 8.74
CA LEU A 217 -6.28 -4.48 9.03
C LEU A 217 -4.95 -5.07 8.60
N MET A 218 -3.94 -4.90 9.47
CA MET A 218 -2.52 -5.11 9.14
C MET A 218 -1.96 -6.44 9.64
N ASP A 219 -2.51 -6.99 10.72
CA ASP A 219 -2.04 -8.24 11.31
C ASP A 219 -2.73 -9.47 10.70
N PHE A 220 -2.24 -10.67 11.05
CA PHE A 220 -2.86 -11.92 10.62
C PHE A 220 -4.17 -12.22 11.37
N PHE A 221 -4.37 -11.70 12.58
CA PHE A 221 -5.56 -11.95 13.39
C PHE A 221 -6.80 -11.29 12.78
N CYS A 222 -6.63 -10.14 12.12
CA CYS A 222 -7.67 -9.43 11.39
C CYS A 222 -8.29 -10.24 10.24
N PHE A 223 -7.67 -11.32 9.74
CA PHE A 223 -8.22 -12.08 8.60
C PHE A 223 -9.62 -12.65 8.88
N SER A 224 -9.85 -13.05 10.14
CA SER A 224 -11.17 -13.44 10.63
C SER A 224 -12.20 -12.30 10.51
N GLU A 225 -11.84 -11.07 10.91
CA GLU A 225 -12.71 -9.89 10.87
C GLU A 225 -13.08 -9.46 9.44
N HIS A 226 -12.15 -9.58 8.48
CA HIS A 226 -12.44 -9.29 7.06
C HIS A 226 -13.59 -10.15 6.52
N ASN A 227 -13.70 -11.40 6.98
CA ASN A 227 -14.73 -12.34 6.53
C ASN A 227 -16.10 -12.09 7.16
N LEU A 228 -16.16 -11.28 8.22
CA LEU A 228 -17.39 -10.85 8.90
C LEU A 228 -17.96 -9.54 8.33
N SER A 229 -17.17 -8.83 7.51
CA SER A 229 -17.56 -7.58 6.84
C SER A 229 -18.43 -7.83 5.61
#